data_AF-A0A8S2VHL9-F1
#
_entry.id   AF-A0A8S2VHL9-F1
#
_cell.length_a   1.000
_cell.length_b   1.000
_cell.length_c   1.000
_cell.angle_alpha   90.00
_cell.angle_beta   90.00
_cell.angle_gamma   90.00
#
_symmetry.space_group_name_H-M   'P 1'
#
loop_
_entity.id
_entity.type
_entity.pdbx_description
1 polymer ?
#
loop_
_entity_poly.entity_id
_entity_poly.type
_entity_poly.pdbx_seq_one_letter_code
_entity_poly.pdbx_strand_id
1 'polypeptide(L)' 'DTAGQKNFRTIGKSYYTLTKAFVLVYDVTTEETFDLIQQFSQLIEETGLDVERRYLVANKIDLVLNRQVDEETGRR' A
#
# COMPACT_ATOMS: atom_id res chain seq x y z
N ASP A 1 -12.00 5.52 0.82
CA ASP A 1 -11.04 6.42 1.46
C ASP A 1 -10.82 5.93 2.88
N THR A 2 -9.65 5.39 3.19
CA THR A 2 -9.24 4.97 4.55
C THR A 2 -8.15 5.90 5.09
N ALA A 3 -8.15 7.17 4.63
CA ALA A 3 -7.17 8.20 4.93
C ALA A 3 -6.77 8.24 6.42
N GLY A 4 -5.47 8.05 6.68
CA GLY A 4 -4.78 8.68 7.80
C GLY A 4 -4.65 7.89 9.10
N GLN A 5 -5.17 6.67 9.25
CA GLN A 5 -4.86 5.90 10.45
C GLN A 5 -3.54 5.12 10.29
N LYS A 6 -2.53 5.52 11.08
CA LYS A 6 -1.31 4.74 11.34
C LYS A 6 -1.57 3.32 11.86
N ASN A 7 -2.83 2.99 12.18
CA ASN A 7 -3.29 1.68 12.60
C ASN A 7 -4.02 0.96 11.45
N PHE A 8 -3.26 0.47 10.48
CA PHE A 8 -3.75 -0.48 9.45
C PHE A 8 -4.44 -1.72 10.04
N ARG A 9 -4.19 -2.02 11.33
CA ARG A 9 -4.77 -3.14 12.08
C ARG A 9 -6.27 -2.98 12.41
N THR A 10 -6.86 -1.80 12.26
CA THR A 10 -8.24 -1.53 12.71
C THR A 10 -9.30 -1.62 11.60
N ILE A 11 -8.91 -1.76 10.32
CA ILE A 11 -9.87 -2.09 9.27
C ILE A 11 -10.27 -3.56 9.48
N GLY A 12 -11.49 -3.76 10.01
CA GLY A 12 -11.97 -5.08 10.42
C GLY A 12 -11.99 -6.08 9.27
N LYS A 13 -11.75 -7.37 9.58
CA LYS A 13 -11.75 -8.49 8.60
C LYS A 13 -12.95 -8.47 7.64
N SER A 14 -14.11 -7.99 8.10
CA SER A 14 -15.34 -7.87 7.33
C SER A 14 -15.26 -6.92 6.13
N TYR A 15 -14.39 -5.90 6.16
CA TYR A 15 -14.18 -5.02 5.00
C TYR A 15 -13.42 -5.70 3.86
N TYR A 16 -12.58 -6.67 4.20
CA TYR A 16 -11.75 -7.33 3.21
C TYR A 16 -12.47 -8.43 2.44
N THR A 17 -13.39 -9.16 3.08
CA THR A 17 -14.06 -10.33 2.47
C THR A 17 -14.93 -9.99 1.26
N LEU A 18 -15.38 -8.74 1.11
CA LEU A 18 -16.18 -8.29 -0.04
C LEU A 18 -15.38 -7.45 -1.05
N THR A 19 -14.08 -7.26 -0.82
CA THR A 19 -13.25 -6.39 -1.65
C THR A 19 -12.72 -7.13 -2.88
N LYS A 20 -13.01 -6.59 -4.07
CA LYS A 20 -12.56 -7.16 -5.35
C LYS A 20 -11.14 -6.73 -5.75
N ALA A 21 -10.69 -5.59 -5.24
CA ALA A 21 -9.37 -5.05 -5.57
C ALA A 21 -8.84 -4.14 -4.45
N PHE A 22 -7.52 -4.15 -4.28
CA PHE A 22 -6.83 -3.23 -3.37
C PHE A 22 -5.96 -2.27 -4.18
N VAL A 23 -5.95 -1.00 -3.74
CA VAL A 23 -5.04 0.02 -4.25
C VAL A 23 -4.17 0.47 -3.08
N LEU A 24 -2.91 0.06 -3.11
CA LEU A 24 -1.88 0.39 -2.13
C LEU A 24 -1.13 1.62 -2.64
N VAL A 25 -1.21 2.71 -1.89
CA VAL A 25 -0.61 3.99 -2.29
C VAL A 25 0.50 4.33 -1.31
N TYR A 26 1.69 4.61 -1.82
CA TYR A 26 2.82 5.12 -1.03
C TYR A 26 3.27 6.47 -1.57
N ASP A 27 3.98 7.24 -0.74
CA ASP A 27 4.55 8.52 -1.10
C ASP A 27 6.01 8.34 -1.51
N VAL A 28 6.37 8.73 -2.75
CA VAL A 28 7.75 8.55 -3.24
C VAL A 28 8.76 9.40 -2.47
N THR A 29 8.33 10.42 -1.73
CA THR A 29 9.23 11.24 -0.90
C THR A 29 9.41 10.71 0.51
N THR A 30 8.79 9.59 0.86
CA THR A 30 8.83 9.03 2.23
C THR A 30 8.98 7.51 2.18
N GLU A 31 10.22 7.03 2.32
CA GLU A 31 10.56 5.59 2.27
C GLU A 31 9.74 4.75 3.27
N GLU A 32 9.52 5.26 4.48
CA GLU A 32 8.70 4.58 5.52
C GLU A 32 7.29 4.22 5.02
N THR A 33 6.70 5.03 4.13
CA THR A 33 5.37 4.72 3.58
C THR A 33 5.41 3.54 2.62
N PHE A 34 6.51 3.35 1.90
CA PHE A 34 6.74 2.18 1.05
C PHE A 34 6.90 0.92 1.89
N ASP A 35 7.70 0.98 2.97
CA ASP A 35 7.88 -0.17 3.87
C ASP A 35 6.57 -0.60 4.53
N LEU A 36 5.74 0.37 4.93
CA LEU A 36 4.45 0.11 5.55
C LEU A 36 3.47 -0.61 4.61
N ILE A 37 3.40 -0.18 3.33
CA ILE A 37 2.50 -0.84 2.37
C ILE A 37 3.00 -2.24 1.97
N GLN A 38 4.30 -2.50 1.98
CA GLN A 38 4.87 -3.82 1.74
C GLN A 38 4.48 -4.79 2.85
N GLN A 39 4.63 -4.36 4.11
CA GLN A 39 4.16 -5.12 5.28
C GLN A 39 2.65 -5.36 5.22
N PHE A 40 1.88 -4.37 4.78
CA PHE A 40 0.43 -4.52 4.64
C PHE A 40 0.04 -5.49 3.52
N SER A 41 0.75 -5.48 2.39
CA SER A 41 0.57 -6.44 1.30
C SER A 41 0.80 -7.87 1.80
N GLN A 42 1.88 -8.09 2.56
CA GLN A 42 2.16 -9.39 3.16
C GLN A 42 1.07 -9.83 4.16
N LEU A 43 0.57 -8.91 4.98
CA LEU A 43 -0.53 -9.20 5.91
C LEU A 43 -1.80 -9.64 5.16
N ILE A 44 -2.13 -9.00 4.03
CA ILE A 44 -3.27 -9.42 3.19
C ILE A 44 -3.09 -10.85 2.70
N GLU A 45 -1.88 -11.23 2.25
CA GLU A 45 -1.57 -12.60 1.82
C GLU A 45 -1.74 -13.60 2.97
N GLU A 46 -1.24 -13.28 4.16
CA GLU A 46 -1.35 -14.12 5.35
C GLU A 46 -2.79 -14.31 5.82
N THR A 47 -3.67 -13.34 5.58
CA THR A 47 -5.09 -13.46 5.97
C THR A 47 -5.89 -14.43 5.10
N GLY A 48 -5.32 -14.94 4.00
CA GLY A 48 -5.99 -15.89 3.10
C GLY A 48 -7.12 -15.25 2.30
N LEU A 49 -7.12 -13.93 2.16
CA LEU A 49 -8.05 -13.22 1.30
C LEU A 49 -7.71 -13.52 -0.15
N ASP A 50 -8.66 -14.10 -0.88
CA ASP A 50 -8.55 -14.30 -2.32
C ASP A 50 -8.80 -12.97 -3.03
N VAL A 51 -7.76 -12.13 -3.05
CA VAL A 51 -7.80 -10.81 -3.68
C VAL A 51 -7.45 -10.97 -5.16
N GLU A 52 -8.46 -10.88 -6.04
CA GLU A 52 -8.25 -11.00 -7.49
C GLU A 52 -7.27 -9.96 -8.05
N ARG A 53 -7.25 -8.73 -7.53
CA ARG A 53 -6.45 -7.63 -8.10
C ARG A 53 -5.81 -6.76 -7.02
N ARG A 54 -4.51 -6.52 -7.16
CA ARG A 54 -3.74 -5.62 -6.31
C ARG A 54 -3.01 -4.63 -7.18
N TYR A 55 -3.13 -3.34 -6.84
CA TYR A 55 -2.47 -2.25 -7.53
C TYR A 55 -1.58 -1.50 -6.56
N LEU A 56 -0.32 -1.32 -6.94
CA LEU A 56 0.64 -0.49 -6.24
C LEU A 56 0.73 0.86 -6.96
N VAL A 57 0.58 1.96 -6.23
CA VAL A 57 0.55 3.32 -6.78
C VAL A 57 1.55 4.20 -6.06
N ALA A 58 2.49 4.73 -6.84
CA ALA A 58 3.41 5.75 -6.40
C ALA A 58 2.73 7.13 -6.44
N ASN A 59 2.65 7.81 -5.29
CA ASN A 59 2.09 9.15 -5.15
C ASN A 59 3.20 10.20 -5.05
N LYS A 60 2.88 11.46 -5.39
CA LYS A 60 3.80 12.62 -5.38
C LYS A 60 5.02 12.50 -6.29
N ILE A 61 4.86 11.81 -7.42
CA ILE A 61 5.93 11.58 -8.42
C ILE A 61 6.50 12.89 -9.01
N ASP A 62 5.78 13.99 -8.89
CA ASP A 62 6.20 15.34 -9.28
C ASP A 62 7.35 15.90 -8.42
N LEU A 63 7.53 15.41 -7.19
CA LEU A 63 8.57 15.86 -6.27
C LEU A 63 9.92 15.15 -6.52
N VAL A 64 10.43 15.26 -7.75
CA VAL A 64 11.61 14.52 -8.24
C VAL A 64 12.85 14.71 -7.36
N LEU A 65 13.11 15.94 -6.88
CA LEU A 65 14.27 16.25 -6.04
C LEU A 65 14.20 15.68 -4.62
N ASN A 66 12.99 15.37 -4.16
CA ASN A 66 12.73 14.83 -2.82
C ASN A 66 12.42 13.34 -2.86
N ARG A 67 12.53 12.71 -4.04
CA ARG A 67 12.26 11.30 -4.23
C ARG A 67 13.26 10.47 -3.42
N GLN A 68 12.73 9.65 -2.54
CA GLN A 68 13.47 8.66 -1.75
C GLN A 68 13.30 7.25 -2.31
N VAL A 69 12.16 6.97 -2.97
CA VAL A 69 11.89 5.68 -3.61
C VAL A 69 11.97 5.83 -5.13
N ASP A 70 12.98 5.20 -5.74
CA ASP A 70 13.17 5.17 -7.18
C ASP A 70 12.17 4.21 -7.86
N GLU A 71 12.04 4.34 -9.19
CA GLU A 71 11.09 3.52 -9.93
C GLU A 71 11.45 2.04 -9.98
N GLU A 72 12.74 1.68 -9.89
CA GLU A 72 13.15 0.28 -9.89
C GLU A 72 12.74 -0.38 -8.57
N THR A 73 13.00 0.29 -7.44
CA THR A 73 12.55 -0.17 -6.12
C THR A 73 11.02 -0.29 -6.05
N GLY A 74 10.28 0.68 -6.60
CA GLY A 74 8.81 0.63 -6.62
C GLY A 74 8.19 -0.46 -7.51
N ARG A 75 8.97 -1.11 -8.38
CA ARG A 75 8.52 -2.20 -9.25
C ARG A 75 8.86 -3.60 -8.73
N ARG A 76 9.60 -3.70 -7.61
CA ARG A 76 9.89 -4.96 -6.93
C ARG A 76 8.69 -5.42 -6.11
#